data_AF-A0A3C1Z5N5-F1
#
_entry.id   AF-A0A3C1Z5N5-F1
#
_cell.length_a   1.000
_cell.length_b   1.000
_cell.length_c   1.000
_cell.angle_alpha   90.00
_cell.angle_beta   90.00
_cell.angle_gamma   90.00
#
_symmetry.space_group_name_H-M   'P 1'
#
loop_
_entity.id
_entity.type
_entity.pdbx_description
1 polymer ?
#
loop_
_entity_poly.entity_id
_entity_poly.type
_entity_poly.pdbx_seq_one_letter_code
_entity_poly.pdbx_strand_id
1 'polypeptide(L)'
;MSSVFFMLTMGLYFVSTVCYLAYLLRRAETLSKVSLGITAAGFATHTVALLARMADTSQAQLPTFHEALSFFSWMLILVFLAVEFRRQLHVLGSFIVPLALISLVTAAAFRSDEASTLQPVFKTLWVHVTLSMLGTVGFAVAFVAGVMYLIQDGLLKSKRFNVLYAKLPALDYLDHLNQQSIVMGFPLLT
;
A
#
# COMPACT_ATOMS: atom_id res chain seq x y z
N MET A 1 22.06 -0.09 10.09
CA MET A 1 21.82 -0.96 8.92
C MET A 1 20.39 -0.82 8.40
N SER A 2 19.39 -0.72 9.28
CA SER A 2 17.97 -0.43 8.95
C SER A 2 17.75 0.77 8.02
N SER A 3 18.50 1.86 8.17
CA SER A 3 18.37 3.08 7.33
C SER A 3 18.67 2.83 5.85
N VAL A 4 19.64 1.96 5.53
CA VAL A 4 20.03 1.66 4.14
C VAL A 4 18.93 0.85 3.44
N PHE A 5 18.40 -0.17 4.12
CA PHE A 5 17.28 -0.96 3.59
C PHE A 5 16.01 -0.14 3.42
N PHE A 6 15.76 0.84 4.30
CA PHE A 6 14.64 1.77 4.17
C PHE A 6 14.77 2.66 2.93
N MET A 7 15.94 3.28 2.72
CA MET A 7 16.20 4.09 1.52
C MET A 7 16.12 3.26 0.24
N LEU A 8 16.65 2.04 0.26
CA LEU A 8 16.59 1.12 -0.87
C LEU A 8 15.14 0.72 -1.20
N THR A 9 14.34 0.41 -0.18
CA THR A 9 12.90 0.13 -0.33
C THR A 9 12.17 1.31 -0.95
N MET A 10 12.44 2.53 -0.47
CA MET A 10 11.86 3.76 -1.00
C MET A 10 12.21 3.97 -2.47
N GLY A 11 13.47 3.74 -2.85
CA GLY A 11 13.91 3.77 -4.24
C GLY A 11 13.19 2.73 -5.11
N LEU A 12 13.04 1.49 -4.62
CA LEU A 12 12.34 0.44 -5.35
C LEU A 12 10.84 0.74 -5.54
N TYR A 13 10.16 1.26 -4.50
CA TYR A 13 8.76 1.68 -4.62
C TYR A 13 8.59 2.88 -5.54
N PHE A 14 9.54 3.81 -5.56
CA PHE A 14 9.54 4.92 -6.51
C PHE A 14 9.67 4.43 -7.96
N VAL A 15 10.67 3.59 -8.24
CA VAL A 15 10.85 3.01 -9.59
C VAL A 15 9.62 2.20 -10.00
N SER A 16 9.09 1.37 -9.10
CA SER A 16 7.88 0.60 -9.35
C SER A 16 6.68 1.50 -9.66
N THR A 17 6.49 2.58 -8.91
CA THR A 17 5.44 3.58 -9.14
C THR A 17 5.54 4.16 -10.56
N VAL A 18 6.73 4.59 -10.97
CA VAL A 18 6.97 5.11 -12.32
C VAL A 18 6.65 4.04 -13.38
N CYS A 19 7.08 2.80 -13.18
CA CYS A 19 6.79 1.70 -14.10
C CYS A 19 5.29 1.37 -14.17
N TYR A 20 4.57 1.35 -13.05
CA TYR A 20 3.13 1.10 -13.02
C TYR A 20 2.32 2.25 -13.66
N LEU A 21 2.71 3.51 -13.44
CA LEU A 21 2.09 4.66 -14.10
C LEU A 21 2.37 4.66 -15.60
N ALA A 22 3.60 4.32 -16.01
CA ALA A 22 3.93 4.14 -17.42
C ALA A 22 3.16 2.97 -18.04
N TYR A 23 2.97 1.87 -17.31
CA TYR A 23 2.10 0.76 -17.70
C TYR A 23 0.65 1.22 -17.84
N LEU A 24 0.12 2.04 -16.93
CA LEU A 24 -1.26 2.51 -17.00
C LEU A 24 -1.53 3.31 -18.30
N LEU A 25 -0.53 4.06 -18.76
CA LEU A 25 -0.62 4.88 -19.97
C LEU A 25 -0.20 4.15 -21.27
N ARG A 26 0.60 3.07 -21.19
CA ARG A 26 1.16 2.35 -22.34
C ARG A 26 0.66 0.92 -22.44
N ARG A 27 0.45 0.42 -23.66
CA ARG A 27 0.00 -0.96 -23.93
C ARG A 27 1.14 -2.00 -23.85
N ALA A 28 1.94 -1.97 -22.79
CA ALA A 28 3.13 -2.82 -22.64
C ALA A 28 3.01 -3.78 -21.46
N GLU A 29 2.65 -5.04 -21.73
CA GLU A 29 2.53 -6.11 -20.71
C GLU A 29 3.85 -6.43 -20.00
N THR A 30 4.99 -6.16 -20.64
CA THR A 30 6.32 -6.33 -20.04
C THR A 30 6.52 -5.40 -18.86
N LEU A 31 6.04 -4.15 -18.94
CA LEU A 31 6.14 -3.18 -17.84
C LEU A 31 5.38 -3.66 -16.61
N SER A 32 4.26 -4.36 -16.80
CA SER A 32 3.43 -4.92 -15.72
C SER A 32 4.19 -5.96 -14.89
N LYS A 33 4.86 -6.90 -15.58
CA LYS A 33 5.64 -7.95 -14.92
C LYS A 33 6.90 -7.39 -14.25
N VAL A 34 7.55 -6.44 -14.91
CA VAL A 34 8.73 -5.76 -14.37
C VAL A 34 8.36 -4.95 -13.12
N SER A 35 7.28 -4.17 -13.15
CA SER A 35 6.84 -3.39 -11.98
C SER A 35 6.43 -4.29 -10.82
N LEU A 36 5.77 -5.42 -11.09
CA LEU A 36 5.45 -6.43 -10.09
C LEU A 36 6.73 -7.03 -9.47
N GLY A 37 7.71 -7.39 -10.29
CA GLY A 37 9.00 -7.91 -9.81
C GLY A 37 9.75 -6.91 -8.94
N ILE A 38 9.79 -5.64 -9.34
CA ILE A 38 10.42 -4.55 -8.56
C ILE A 38 9.66 -4.34 -7.25
N THR A 39 8.33 -4.40 -7.27
CA THR A 39 7.50 -4.28 -6.05
C THR A 39 7.74 -5.42 -5.08
N ALA A 40 7.81 -6.66 -5.58
CA ALA A 40 8.10 -7.83 -4.76
C ALA A 40 9.51 -7.76 -4.15
N ALA A 41 10.50 -7.31 -4.93
CA ALA A 41 11.85 -7.06 -4.42
C ALA A 41 11.85 -5.96 -3.34
N GLY A 42 11.15 -4.85 -3.58
CA GLY A 42 10.98 -3.76 -2.62
C GLY A 42 10.29 -4.21 -1.34
N PHE A 43 9.28 -5.06 -1.45
CA PHE A 43 8.58 -5.65 -0.31
C PHE A 43 9.49 -6.58 0.51
N ALA A 44 10.33 -7.39 -0.14
CA ALA A 44 11.31 -8.22 0.55
C ALA A 44 12.32 -7.35 1.33
N THR A 45 12.83 -6.28 0.72
CA THR A 45 13.76 -5.37 1.39
C THR A 45 13.09 -4.58 2.50
N HIS A 46 11.81 -4.23 2.35
CA HIS A 46 11.01 -3.56 3.38
C HIS A 46 10.82 -4.47 4.60
N THR A 47 10.55 -5.76 4.35
CA THR A 47 10.42 -6.79 5.39
C THR A 47 11.71 -6.94 6.18
N VAL A 48 12.86 -7.00 5.50
CA VAL A 48 14.18 -7.04 6.15
C VAL A 48 14.44 -5.76 6.95
N ALA A 49 14.06 -4.59 6.44
CA ALA A 49 14.21 -3.33 7.16
C ALA A 49 13.39 -3.29 8.46
N LEU A 50 12.15 -3.79 8.42
CA LEU A 50 11.27 -3.91 9.59
C LEU A 50 11.84 -4.91 10.61
N LEU A 51 12.22 -6.11 10.18
CA LEU A 51 12.77 -7.14 11.07
C LEU A 51 14.08 -6.70 11.72
N ALA A 52 14.99 -6.08 10.96
CA ALA A 52 16.24 -5.55 11.50
C ALA A 52 15.97 -4.49 12.58
N ARG A 53 14.96 -3.64 12.36
CA ARG A 53 14.58 -2.62 13.35
C ARG A 53 13.94 -3.23 14.59
N MET A 54 13.09 -4.25 14.43
CA MET A 54 12.51 -4.98 15.57
C MET A 54 13.58 -5.69 16.40
N ALA A 55 14.65 -6.18 15.77
CA ALA A 55 15.75 -6.83 16.47
C ALA A 55 16.64 -5.85 17.25
N ASP A 56 16.83 -4.63 16.74
CA ASP A 56 17.60 -3.57 17.43
C ASP A 56 16.85 -3.02 18.66
N THR A 57 15.50 -3.02 18.63
CA THR A 57 14.67 -2.50 19.72
C THR A 57 14.41 -3.59 20.78
N SER A 58 15.35 -3.79 21.70
CA SER A 58 15.29 -4.79 22.78
C SER A 58 14.18 -4.59 23.84
N GLN A 59 13.34 -3.55 23.72
CA GLN A 59 12.21 -3.31 24.61
C GLN A 59 10.96 -2.97 23.80
N ALA A 60 9.81 -3.44 24.27
CA ALA A 60 8.48 -3.15 23.74
C ALA A 60 8.13 -1.65 23.86
N GLN A 61 8.82 -0.81 23.10
CA GLN A 61 8.47 0.59 22.89
C GLN A 61 7.29 0.65 21.94
N LEU A 62 6.39 1.61 22.16
CA LEU A 62 5.26 1.81 21.27
C LEU A 62 5.75 2.20 19.87
N PRO A 63 5.05 1.76 18.82
CA PRO A 63 5.37 2.17 17.47
C PRO A 63 5.27 3.69 17.37
N THR A 64 6.40 4.34 17.11
CA THR A 64 6.46 5.74 16.70
C THR A 64 5.67 5.95 15.41
N PHE A 65 5.26 7.19 15.14
CA PHE A 65 4.50 7.54 13.93
C PHE A 65 5.21 7.09 12.63
N HIS A 66 6.55 7.19 12.61
CA HIS A 66 7.38 6.65 11.53
C HIS A 66 7.18 5.14 11.33
N GLU A 67 7.17 4.33 12.41
CA GLU A 67 6.97 2.87 12.27
C GLU A 67 5.54 2.54 11.87
N ALA A 68 4.56 3.26 12.40
CA ALA A 68 3.16 3.10 12.02
C ALA A 68 2.96 3.33 10.52
N LEU A 69 3.47 4.44 9.96
CA LEU A 69 3.38 4.72 8.53
C LEU A 69 4.17 3.71 7.68
N SER A 70 5.38 3.34 8.11
CA SER A 70 6.16 2.31 7.41
C SER A 70 5.44 0.96 7.40
N PHE A 71 4.81 0.57 8.51
CA PHE A 71 4.06 -0.67 8.64
C PHE A 71 2.77 -0.63 7.82
N PHE A 72 2.08 0.51 7.78
CA PHE A 72 0.93 0.73 6.91
C PHE A 72 1.29 0.56 5.42
N SER A 73 2.39 1.19 4.99
CA SER A 73 2.93 1.04 3.63
C SER A 73 3.25 -0.44 3.31
N TRP A 74 3.86 -1.15 4.26
CA TRP A 74 4.16 -2.58 4.12
C TRP A 74 2.89 -3.43 3.99
N MET A 75 1.87 -3.20 4.85
CA MET A 75 0.60 -3.92 4.80
C MET A 75 -0.17 -3.64 3.50
N LEU A 76 -0.17 -2.39 3.00
CA LEU A 76 -0.78 -2.05 1.72
C LEU A 76 -0.18 -2.86 0.57
N ILE A 77 1.15 -2.95 0.52
CA ILE A 77 1.85 -3.73 -0.51
C ILE A 77 1.61 -5.23 -0.33
N LEU A 78 1.58 -5.74 0.91
CA LEU A 78 1.23 -7.13 1.20
C LEU A 78 -0.17 -7.48 0.66
N VAL A 79 -1.17 -6.64 0.95
CA VAL A 79 -2.54 -6.84 0.46
C VAL A 79 -2.60 -6.76 -1.06
N PHE A 80 -1.91 -5.79 -1.65
CA PHE A 80 -1.80 -5.70 -3.11
C PHE A 80 -1.21 -6.97 -3.72
N LEU A 81 -0.05 -7.44 -3.24
CA LEU A 81 0.60 -8.67 -3.73
C LEU A 81 -0.29 -9.90 -3.53
N ALA A 82 -1.04 -9.98 -2.43
CA ALA A 82 -1.98 -11.07 -2.18
C ALA A 82 -3.16 -11.06 -3.18
N VAL A 83 -3.70 -9.88 -3.48
CA VAL A 83 -4.76 -9.71 -4.50
C VAL A 83 -4.21 -10.02 -5.88
N GLU A 84 -3.02 -9.52 -6.20
CA GLU A 84 -2.33 -9.76 -7.46
C GLU A 84 -2.09 -11.25 -7.70
N PHE A 85 -1.62 -11.97 -6.68
CA PHE A 85 -1.40 -13.41 -6.79
C PHE A 85 -2.69 -14.21 -7.02
N ARG A 86 -3.82 -13.78 -6.43
CA ARG A 86 -5.10 -14.49 -6.54
C ARG A 86 -5.93 -14.10 -7.78
N ARG A 87 -5.83 -12.85 -8.23
CA ARG A 87 -6.73 -12.27 -9.24
C ARG A 87 -6.00 -11.72 -10.46
N GLN A 88 -4.67 -11.64 -10.44
CA GLN A 88 -3.81 -11.10 -11.52
C GLN A 88 -4.19 -9.68 -11.96
N LEU A 89 -4.65 -8.86 -11.00
CA LEU A 89 -5.16 -7.51 -11.22
C LEU A 89 -4.05 -6.45 -11.18
N HIS A 90 -3.12 -6.56 -12.13
CA HIS A 90 -1.92 -5.72 -12.20
C HIS A 90 -2.19 -4.21 -12.17
N VAL A 91 -3.35 -3.78 -12.67
CA VAL A 91 -3.76 -2.37 -12.73
C VAL A 91 -4.02 -1.79 -11.33
N LEU A 92 -4.33 -2.61 -10.32
CA LEU A 92 -4.41 -2.12 -8.94
C LEU A 92 -3.06 -1.56 -8.45
N GLY A 93 -1.95 -2.12 -8.94
CA GLY A 93 -0.60 -1.68 -8.58
C GLY A 93 -0.31 -0.22 -8.94
N SER A 94 -0.94 0.31 -10.00
CA SER A 94 -0.76 1.72 -10.40
C SER A 94 -1.41 2.73 -9.47
N PHE A 95 -2.21 2.28 -8.50
CA PHE A 95 -2.83 3.12 -7.48
C PHE A 95 -2.30 2.79 -6.08
N ILE A 96 -2.15 1.50 -5.75
CA ILE A 96 -1.72 1.08 -4.42
C ILE A 96 -0.23 1.35 -4.18
N VAL A 97 0.64 1.10 -5.16
CA VAL A 97 2.09 1.32 -4.99
C VAL A 97 2.44 2.81 -4.80
N PRO A 98 1.88 3.77 -5.58
CA PRO A 98 2.06 5.18 -5.28
C PRO A 98 1.54 5.57 -3.89
N LEU A 99 0.39 5.05 -3.46
CA LEU A 99 -0.16 5.33 -2.14
C LEU A 99 0.78 4.83 -1.02
N ALA A 100 1.32 3.62 -1.17
CA ALA A 100 2.30 3.06 -0.25
C ALA A 100 3.60 3.87 -0.24
N LEU A 101 4.06 4.37 -1.40
CA LEU A 101 5.22 5.26 -1.50
C LEU A 101 4.97 6.59 -0.77
N ILE A 102 3.82 7.24 -0.97
CA ILE A 102 3.46 8.48 -0.27
C ILE A 102 3.51 8.26 1.24
N SER A 103 2.94 7.16 1.73
CA SER A 103 3.01 6.80 3.15
C SER A 103 4.47 6.63 3.61
N LEU A 104 5.33 5.98 2.83
CA LEU A 104 6.73 5.75 3.17
C LEU A 104 7.58 7.04 3.15
N VAL A 105 7.34 7.92 2.19
CA VAL A 105 7.93 9.28 2.12
C VAL A 105 7.51 10.09 3.36
N THR A 106 6.23 10.00 3.73
CA THR A 106 5.71 10.67 4.92
C THR A 106 6.39 10.11 6.18
N ALA A 107 6.56 8.78 6.28
CA ALA A 107 7.31 8.17 7.37
C ALA A 107 8.73 8.74 7.47
N ALA A 108 9.43 8.89 6.34
CA ALA A 108 10.77 9.46 6.29
C ALA A 108 10.84 10.91 6.79
N ALA A 109 9.80 11.71 6.52
CA ALA A 109 9.71 13.10 6.98
C ALA A 109 9.51 13.23 8.50
N PHE A 110 8.79 12.29 9.12
CA PHE A 110 8.51 12.26 10.56
C PHE A 110 9.52 11.42 11.36
N ARG A 111 10.77 11.34 10.89
CA ARG A 111 11.87 10.62 11.57
C ARG A 111 12.40 11.35 12.82
N SER A 112 11.82 12.48 13.21
CA SER A 112 12.29 13.32 14.32
C SER A 112 12.34 12.56 15.66
N ASP A 113 13.49 12.66 16.34
CA ASP A 113 13.88 12.03 17.62
C ASP A 113 13.00 12.40 18.84
N GLU A 114 11.99 13.24 18.66
CA GLU A 114 10.98 13.48 19.69
C GLU A 114 10.01 12.30 19.72
N ALA A 115 10.46 11.26 20.40
CA ALA A 115 9.63 10.20 20.92
C ALA A 115 8.55 10.83 21.82
N SER A 116 7.44 11.25 21.21
CA SER A 116 6.16 11.24 21.90
C SER A 116 5.84 9.78 22.16
N THR A 117 6.49 9.22 23.19
CA THR A 117 6.16 7.92 23.76
C THR A 117 4.69 7.99 24.13
N LEU A 118 3.84 7.41 23.29
CA LEU A 118 2.45 7.16 23.61
C LEU A 118 2.47 6.35 24.91
N GLN A 119 2.08 6.94 26.05
CA GLN A 119 2.18 6.24 27.32
C GLN A 119 1.23 5.03 27.31
N PRO A 120 1.70 3.82 27.69
CA PRO A 120 0.88 2.62 27.62
C PRO A 120 -0.12 2.62 28.77
N VAL A 121 -1.42 2.63 28.44
CA VAL A 121 -2.47 2.33 29.44
C VAL A 121 -2.86 0.84 29.40
N PHE A 122 -2.56 0.07 28.33
CA PHE A 122 -3.00 -1.33 28.19
C PHE A 122 -2.00 -2.28 27.51
N LYS A 123 -1.90 -3.53 27.99
CA LYS A 123 -1.07 -4.61 27.40
C LYS A 123 -1.59 -5.13 26.05
N THR A 124 -2.87 -4.92 25.73
CA THR A 124 -3.52 -5.38 24.48
C THR A 124 -3.31 -4.41 23.30
N LEU A 125 -2.54 -3.34 23.49
CA LEU A 125 -2.34 -2.29 22.47
C LEU A 125 -1.80 -2.82 21.13
N TRP A 126 -0.97 -3.86 21.12
CA TRP A 126 -0.42 -4.41 19.88
C TRP A 126 -1.49 -5.05 19.00
N VAL A 127 -2.42 -5.81 19.59
CA VAL A 127 -3.54 -6.41 18.85
C VAL A 127 -4.41 -5.30 18.28
N HIS A 128 -4.80 -4.32 19.10
CA HIS A 128 -5.58 -3.16 18.67
C HIS A 128 -4.90 -2.39 17.53
N VAL A 129 -3.61 -2.05 17.66
CA VAL A 129 -2.86 -1.32 16.63
C VAL A 129 -2.80 -2.14 15.33
N THR A 130 -2.53 -3.44 15.40
CA THR A 130 -2.50 -4.27 14.18
C THR A 130 -3.88 -4.43 13.53
N LEU A 131 -4.95 -4.58 14.32
CA LEU A 131 -6.31 -4.70 13.82
C LEU A 131 -6.77 -3.39 13.19
N SER A 132 -6.58 -2.27 13.89
CA SER A 132 -6.88 -0.92 13.42
C SER A 132 -6.10 -0.58 12.14
N MET A 133 -4.82 -0.99 12.06
CA MET A 133 -4.02 -0.82 10.84
C MET A 133 -4.56 -1.66 9.68
N LEU A 134 -4.96 -2.91 9.93
CA LEU A 134 -5.55 -3.77 8.92
C LEU A 134 -6.89 -3.21 8.42
N GLY A 135 -7.71 -2.66 9.32
CA GLY A 135 -8.93 -1.92 8.98
C GLY A 135 -8.65 -0.72 8.09
N THR A 136 -7.64 0.08 8.45
CA THR A 136 -7.19 1.25 7.68
C THR A 136 -6.71 0.86 6.29
N VAL A 137 -6.00 -0.26 6.14
CA VAL A 137 -5.60 -0.81 4.83
C VAL A 137 -6.83 -1.19 4.01
N GLY A 138 -7.85 -1.80 4.63
CA GLY A 138 -9.15 -2.06 3.98
C GLY A 138 -9.78 -0.79 3.43
N PHE A 139 -9.83 0.29 4.21
CA PHE A 139 -10.35 1.58 3.74
C PHE A 139 -9.50 2.22 2.63
N ALA A 140 -8.17 2.06 2.68
CA ALA A 140 -7.30 2.53 1.63
C ALA A 140 -7.53 1.77 0.31
N VAL A 141 -7.76 0.45 0.36
CA VAL A 141 -8.16 -0.34 -0.81
C VAL A 141 -9.54 0.10 -1.32
N ALA A 142 -10.50 0.35 -0.44
CA ALA A 142 -11.80 0.89 -0.81
C ALA A 142 -11.67 2.25 -1.51
N PHE A 143 -10.84 3.15 -0.97
CA PHE A 143 -10.55 4.44 -1.57
C PHE A 143 -9.98 4.29 -2.99
N VAL A 144 -8.99 3.41 -3.17
CA VAL A 144 -8.42 3.10 -4.49
C VAL A 144 -9.49 2.56 -5.45
N ALA A 145 -10.33 1.63 -4.99
CA ALA A 145 -11.43 1.07 -5.77
C ALA A 145 -12.41 2.17 -6.23
N GLY A 146 -12.75 3.10 -5.33
CA GLY A 146 -13.63 4.23 -5.63
C GLY A 146 -13.01 5.21 -6.63
N VAL A 147 -11.73 5.53 -6.51
CA VAL A 147 -11.02 6.38 -7.48
C VAL A 147 -11.03 5.71 -8.86
N MET A 148 -10.71 4.42 -8.94
CA MET A 148 -10.77 3.66 -10.19
C MET A 148 -12.19 3.63 -10.78
N TYR A 149 -13.21 3.48 -9.93
CA TYR A 149 -14.61 3.48 -10.33
C TYR A 149 -14.98 4.82 -10.97
N LEU A 150 -14.66 5.93 -10.31
CA LEU A 150 -14.96 7.28 -10.81
C LEU A 150 -14.26 7.57 -12.15
N ILE A 151 -12.99 7.12 -12.29
CA ILE A 151 -12.26 7.25 -13.55
C ILE A 151 -12.96 6.44 -14.65
N GLN A 152 -13.33 5.18 -14.39
CA GLN A 152 -13.96 4.31 -15.37
C GLN A 152 -15.36 4.79 -15.78
N ASP A 153 -16.18 5.24 -14.81
CA ASP A 153 -17.49 5.84 -15.04
C ASP A 153 -17.39 7.12 -15.89
N GLY A 154 -16.42 7.98 -15.58
CA GLY A 154 -16.14 9.20 -16.36
C GLY A 154 -15.71 8.91 -17.80
N LEU A 155 -14.88 7.89 -18.02
CA LEU A 155 -14.46 7.45 -19.36
C LEU A 155 -15.65 6.88 -20.15
N LEU A 156 -16.51 6.10 -19.50
CA LEU A 156 -17.71 5.52 -20.11
C LEU A 156 -18.69 6.60 -20.55
N LYS A 157 -19.02 7.54 -19.65
CA LYS A 157 -19.92 8.67 -19.93
C LYS A 157 -19.41 9.58 -21.05
N SER A 158 -18.09 9.80 -21.10
CA SER A 158 -17.46 10.62 -22.13
C SER A 158 -17.13 9.85 -23.43
N LYS A 159 -17.51 8.57 -23.53
CA LYS A 159 -17.24 7.68 -24.68
C LYS A 159 -15.76 7.64 -25.10
N ARG A 160 -14.83 7.77 -24.14
CA ARG A 160 -13.38 7.76 -24.38
C ARG A 160 -12.82 6.35 -24.21
N PHE A 161 -12.81 5.58 -25.29
CA PHE A 161 -12.28 4.21 -25.33
C PHE A 161 -10.76 4.17 -25.55
N ASN A 162 -10.00 4.75 -24.63
CA ASN A 162 -8.54 4.77 -24.68
C ASN A 162 -7.92 3.54 -23.98
N VAL A 163 -6.59 3.50 -23.91
CA VAL A 163 -5.83 2.42 -23.25
C VAL A 163 -6.21 2.29 -21.76
N LEU A 164 -6.53 3.40 -21.09
CA LEU A 164 -6.91 3.42 -19.69
C LEU A 164 -8.25 2.70 -19.46
N TYR A 165 -9.26 2.99 -20.30
CA TYR A 165 -10.57 2.32 -20.24
C TYR A 165 -10.46 0.80 -20.42
N ALA A 166 -9.61 0.36 -21.36
CA ALA A 166 -9.41 -1.06 -21.64
C ALA A 166 -8.67 -1.83 -20.52
N LYS A 167 -7.94 -1.11 -19.65
CA LYS A 167 -7.17 -1.70 -18.55
C LYS A 167 -7.93 -1.72 -17.24
N LEU A 168 -8.75 -0.71 -16.97
CA LEU A 168 -9.51 -0.64 -15.73
C LEU A 168 -10.56 -1.77 -15.69
N PRO A 169 -10.76 -2.42 -14.52
CA PRO A 169 -11.82 -3.41 -14.35
C PRO A 169 -13.22 -2.82 -14.58
N ALA A 170 -14.21 -3.70 -14.77
CA ALA A 170 -15.61 -3.30 -14.88
C ALA A 170 -16.11 -2.57 -13.62
N LEU A 171 -17.07 -1.65 -13.77
CA LEU A 171 -17.61 -0.85 -12.67
C LEU A 171 -18.15 -1.75 -11.55
N ASP A 172 -18.91 -2.79 -11.89
CA ASP A 172 -19.47 -3.75 -10.91
C ASP A 172 -18.39 -4.43 -10.08
N TYR A 173 -17.24 -4.74 -10.70
CA TYR A 173 -16.11 -5.33 -9.98
C TYR A 173 -15.49 -4.34 -8.99
N LEU A 174 -15.32 -3.08 -9.40
CA LEU A 174 -14.76 -2.03 -8.56
C LEU A 174 -15.69 -1.66 -7.40
N ASP A 175 -17.00 -1.65 -7.64
CA ASP A 175 -18.01 -1.44 -6.61
C ASP A 175 -18.03 -2.59 -5.60
N HIS A 176 -17.98 -3.84 -6.08
CA HIS A 176 -17.88 -5.01 -5.20
C HIS A 176 -16.57 -5.01 -4.39
N LEU A 177 -15.44 -4.66 -5.00
CA LEU A 177 -14.15 -4.54 -4.32
C LEU A 177 -14.21 -3.46 -3.23
N ASN A 178 -14.82 -2.30 -3.53
CA ASN A 178 -15.01 -1.21 -2.59
C ASN A 178 -15.85 -1.68 -1.38
N GLN A 179 -17.04 -2.22 -1.65
CA GLN A 179 -17.95 -2.69 -0.61
C GLN A 179 -17.31 -3.79 0.25
N GLN A 180 -16.66 -4.78 -0.37
CA GLN A 180 -15.98 -5.86 0.34
C GLN A 180 -14.86 -5.31 1.24
N SER A 181 -14.10 -4.34 0.75
CA SER A 181 -13.01 -3.71 1.51
C SER A 181 -13.52 -2.90 2.71
N ILE A 182 -14.66 -2.21 2.57
CA ILE A 182 -15.32 -1.50 3.68
C ILE A 182 -15.87 -2.50 4.70
N VAL A 183 -16.59 -3.52 4.25
CA VAL A 183 -17.20 -4.52 5.14
C VAL A 183 -16.15 -5.33 5.90
N MET A 184 -15.00 -5.62 5.28
CA MET A 184 -13.87 -6.26 5.96
C MET A 184 -13.11 -5.27 6.85
N GLY A 185 -12.92 -4.02 6.41
CA GLY A 185 -12.12 -3.03 7.13
C GLY A 185 -12.80 -2.44 8.35
N PHE A 186 -14.11 -2.22 8.30
CA PHE A 186 -14.87 -1.56 9.37
C PHE A 186 -14.83 -2.32 10.71
N PRO A 187 -15.07 -3.65 10.78
CA PRO A 187 -14.98 -4.40 12.03
C PRO A 187 -13.57 -4.46 12.61
N LEU A 188 -12.55 -4.21 11.79
CA LEU A 188 -11.14 -4.23 12.20
C LEU A 188 -10.70 -2.86 12.76
N LEU A 189 -11.42 -1.77 12.45
CA LEU A 189 -11.28 -0.49 13.13
C LEU A 189 -11.94 -0.57 14.52
N THR A 190 -11.19 -1.16 15.46
CA THR A 190 -11.50 -1.17 16.89
C THR A 190 -10.40 -0.47 17.63
#